data_AF-A0A218XGE9-F1
#
_entry.id   AF-A0A218XGE9-F1
#
_cell.length_a   1.000
_cell.length_b   1.000
_cell.length_c   1.000
_cell.angle_alpha   90.00
_cell.angle_beta   90.00
_cell.angle_gamma   90.00
#
_symmetry.space_group_name_H-M   'P 1'
#
loop_
_entity.id
_entity.type
_entity.pdbx_description
1 polymer ?
#
loop_
_entity_poly.entity_id
_entity_poly.type
_entity_poly.pdbx_seq_one_letter_code
_entity_poly.pdbx_strand_id
1 'polypeptide(L)'
;MRAIVDVLKRKDEKDYLRLGNIAWKANKVLAVSGPVLTGLAAVSSIFAAGSSPSAAAAAMVAVTAGSLAAAVNSFEHSGQVGMVVEMYRNCAGFFRLLEESIESMLEERDVESRENGELFEKKVAMKLGRSLSQLRDLARKSIYSDIKGTEIDEFGSRLF
;
A
#
# COMPACT_ATOMS: atom_id res chain seq x y z
N MET A 1 -20.33 6.33 15.03
CA MET A 1 -19.40 5.21 14.77
C MET A 1 -19.60 4.50 13.44
N ARG A 2 -20.82 4.06 13.04
CA ARG A 2 -21.04 3.43 11.72
C ARG A 2 -20.49 4.23 10.53
N ALA A 3 -20.76 5.54 10.49
CA ALA A 3 -20.23 6.43 9.45
C ALA A 3 -18.68 6.51 9.40
N ILE A 4 -17.99 6.22 10.52
CA ILE A 4 -16.52 6.13 10.55
C ILE A 4 -16.06 4.82 9.93
N VAL A 5 -16.72 3.71 10.27
CA VAL A 5 -16.45 2.41 9.65
C VAL A 5 -16.60 2.49 8.12
N ASP A 6 -17.64 3.17 7.63
CA ASP A 6 -17.83 3.35 6.19
C ASP A 6 -16.67 4.12 5.54
N VAL A 7 -16.11 5.14 6.21
CA VAL A 7 -14.93 5.86 5.71
C VAL A 7 -13.71 4.94 5.68
N LEU A 8 -13.47 4.18 6.74
CA LEU A 8 -12.33 3.25 6.83
C LEU A 8 -12.40 2.18 5.73
N LYS A 9 -13.57 1.57 5.49
CA LYS A 9 -13.79 0.59 4.41
C LYS A 9 -13.60 1.20 3.03
N ARG A 10 -14.31 2.31 2.75
CA ARG A 10 -14.42 2.86 1.40
C ARG A 10 -13.17 3.61 0.96
N LYS A 11 -12.46 4.25 1.91
CA LYS A 11 -11.28 5.08 1.64
C LYS A 11 -9.99 4.40 2.12
N ASP A 12 -9.77 4.32 3.43
CA ASP A 12 -8.49 3.88 3.98
C ASP A 12 -8.11 2.45 3.54
N GLU A 13 -8.87 1.41 3.91
CA GLU A 13 -8.54 0.02 3.58
C GLU A 13 -8.40 -0.18 2.06
N LYS A 14 -9.36 0.33 1.29
CA LYS A 14 -9.39 0.17 -0.17
C LYS A 14 -8.19 0.82 -0.86
N ASP A 15 -7.84 2.05 -0.49
CA ASP A 15 -6.70 2.73 -1.09
C ASP A 15 -5.37 2.09 -0.66
N TYR A 16 -5.23 1.67 0.60
CA TYR A 16 -4.03 0.97 1.07
C TYR A 16 -3.86 -0.40 0.41
N LEU A 17 -4.94 -1.17 0.20
CA LEU A 17 -4.90 -2.41 -0.59
C LEU A 17 -4.53 -2.14 -2.05
N ARG A 18 -5.04 -1.05 -2.64
CA ARG A 18 -4.72 -0.65 -4.00
C ARG A 18 -3.24 -0.29 -4.13
N LEU A 19 -2.71 0.54 -3.23
CA LEU A 19 -1.29 0.90 -3.18
C LEU A 19 -0.41 -0.32 -2.98
N GLY A 20 -0.78 -1.21 -2.05
CA GLY A 20 -0.09 -2.49 -1.84
C GLY A 20 -0.07 -3.36 -3.09
N ASN A 21 -1.17 -3.43 -3.85
CA ASN A 21 -1.23 -4.19 -5.10
C ASN A 21 -0.40 -3.55 -6.23
N ILE A 22 -0.38 -2.22 -6.33
CA ILE A 22 0.49 -1.51 -7.30
C ILE A 22 1.96 -1.77 -6.97
N ALA A 23 2.34 -1.57 -5.71
CA ALA A 23 3.69 -1.81 -5.24
C ALA A 23 4.10 -3.29 -5.43
N TRP A 24 3.21 -4.25 -5.16
CA TRP A 24 3.48 -5.68 -5.36
C TRP A 24 3.68 -6.01 -6.83
N LYS A 25 2.87 -5.46 -7.74
CA LYS A 25 3.05 -5.62 -9.19
C LYS A 25 4.39 -5.05 -9.65
N ALA A 26 4.78 -3.87 -9.17
CA ALA A 26 6.06 -3.27 -9.47
C ALA A 26 7.22 -4.16 -8.97
N ASN A 27 7.16 -4.62 -7.71
CA ASN A 27 8.15 -5.53 -7.14
C ASN A 27 8.27 -6.82 -7.97
N LYS A 28 7.14 -7.41 -8.39
CA LYS A 28 7.13 -8.61 -9.22
C LYS A 28 7.77 -8.38 -10.60
N VAL A 29 7.52 -7.24 -11.23
CA VAL A 29 8.14 -6.90 -12.52
C VAL A 29 9.66 -6.74 -12.35
N LEU A 30 10.09 -6.02 -11.30
CA LEU A 30 11.51 -5.82 -11.00
C LEU A 30 12.23 -7.15 -10.76
N ALA A 31 11.66 -8.00 -9.89
CA ALA A 31 12.18 -9.33 -9.56
C ALA A 31 12.34 -10.27 -10.76
N VAL A 32 11.49 -10.12 -11.78
CA VAL A 32 11.61 -10.90 -13.03
C VAL A 32 12.59 -10.24 -14.01
N SER A 33 12.55 -8.91 -14.12
CA SER A 33 13.37 -8.17 -15.09
C SER A 33 14.88 -8.23 -14.79
N GLY A 34 15.29 -8.22 -13.52
CA GLY A 34 16.70 -8.29 -13.13
C GLY A 34 17.41 -9.54 -13.66
N PRO A 35 16.90 -10.76 -13.37
CA PRO A 35 17.44 -12.00 -13.92
C PRO A 35 17.38 -12.08 -15.46
N VAL A 36 16.29 -11.60 -16.07
CA VAL A 36 16.14 -11.61 -17.54
C VAL A 36 17.17 -10.71 -18.21
N LEU A 37 17.36 -9.49 -17.71
CA LEU A 37 18.38 -8.55 -18.22
C LEU A 37 19.79 -9.07 -17.99
N THR A 38 20.06 -9.71 -16.84
CA THR A 38 21.35 -10.35 -16.57
C THR A 38 21.62 -11.49 -17.56
N GLY A 39 20.62 -12.32 -17.84
CA GLY A 39 20.72 -13.39 -18.83
C GLY A 39 20.98 -12.85 -20.23
N LEU A 40 20.27 -11.80 -20.64
CA LEU A 40 20.50 -11.13 -21.93
C LEU A 40 21.92 -10.57 -22.03
N ALA A 41 22.40 -9.94 -20.95
CA ALA A 41 23.76 -9.42 -20.89
C ALA A 41 24.80 -10.55 -21.01
N ALA A 42 24.59 -11.66 -20.32
CA ALA A 42 25.48 -12.82 -20.36
C ALA A 42 25.54 -13.44 -21.76
N VAL A 43 24.38 -13.70 -22.39
CA VAL A 43 24.33 -14.25 -23.76
C VAL A 43 24.97 -13.29 -24.76
N SER A 44 24.69 -11.99 -24.66
CA SER A 44 25.26 -10.99 -25.58
C SER A 44 26.78 -10.86 -25.41
N SER A 45 27.30 -11.04 -24.19
CA SER A 45 28.74 -11.00 -23.92
C SER A 45 29.51 -12.12 -24.61
N ILE A 46 28.89 -13.28 -24.84
CA ILE A 46 29.51 -14.41 -25.57
C ILE A 46 29.86 -13.99 -27.01
N PHE A 47 29.00 -13.19 -27.64
CA PHE A 47 29.15 -12.74 -29.02
C PHE A 47 29.87 -11.39 -29.14
N ALA A 48 30.26 -10.78 -28.02
CA ALA A 48 30.93 -9.48 -27.99
C ALA A 48 32.43 -9.56 -28.34
N ALA A 49 32.99 -10.75 -28.52
CA ALA A 49 34.39 -10.94 -28.86
C ALA A 49 34.64 -10.73 -30.37
N GLY A 50 35.46 -9.73 -30.72
CA GLY A 50 35.93 -9.50 -32.08
C GLY A 50 35.80 -8.04 -32.55
N SER A 51 36.22 -7.76 -33.77
CA SER A 51 36.22 -6.42 -34.40
C SER A 51 35.11 -6.23 -35.45
N SER A 52 34.15 -7.16 -35.52
CA SER A 52 33.04 -7.07 -36.48
C SER A 52 31.93 -6.12 -35.99
N PRO A 53 31.17 -5.48 -36.90
CA PRO A 53 30.02 -4.63 -36.53
C PRO A 53 28.97 -5.34 -35.67
N SER A 54 28.79 -6.66 -35.89
CA SER A 54 27.92 -7.51 -35.08
C SER A 54 28.44 -7.71 -33.66
N ALA A 55 29.76 -7.87 -33.48
CA ALA A 55 30.40 -7.98 -32.16
C ALA A 55 30.29 -6.67 -31.38
N ALA A 56 30.46 -5.52 -32.06
CA ALA A 56 30.25 -4.21 -31.45
C ALA A 56 28.80 -4.00 -31.01
N ALA A 57 27.82 -4.43 -31.81
CA ALA A 57 26.40 -4.39 -31.43
C ALA A 57 26.11 -5.30 -30.23
N ALA A 58 26.66 -6.52 -30.21
CA ALA A 58 26.51 -7.45 -29.09
C ALA A 58 27.13 -6.90 -27.79
N ALA A 59 28.29 -6.22 -27.87
CA ALA A 59 28.90 -5.54 -26.73
C ALA A 59 28.01 -4.41 -26.18
N MET A 60 27.39 -3.61 -27.05
CA MET A 60 26.45 -2.56 -26.64
C MET A 60 25.22 -3.15 -25.94
N VAL A 61 24.65 -4.23 -26.46
CA VAL A 61 23.52 -4.93 -25.81
C VAL A 61 23.95 -5.51 -24.47
N ALA A 62 25.15 -6.09 -24.36
CA ALA A 62 25.67 -6.62 -23.11
C ALA A 62 25.80 -5.55 -22.03
N VAL A 63 26.41 -4.41 -22.36
CA VAL A 63 26.60 -3.30 -21.39
C VAL A 63 25.29 -2.65 -21.00
N THR A 64 24.40 -2.40 -21.96
CA THR A 64 23.09 -1.79 -21.67
C THR A 64 22.19 -2.71 -20.84
N ALA A 65 22.10 -4.00 -21.20
CA ALA A 65 21.34 -4.97 -20.41
C ALA A 65 21.95 -5.21 -19.02
N GLY A 66 23.29 -5.31 -18.92
CA GLY A 66 23.99 -5.54 -17.65
C GLY A 66 23.87 -4.35 -16.69
N SER A 67 24.01 -3.12 -17.19
CA SER A 67 23.82 -1.91 -16.39
C SER A 67 22.37 -1.75 -15.91
N LEU A 68 21.39 -2.05 -16.77
CA LEU A 68 19.98 -2.02 -16.38
C LEU A 68 19.65 -3.12 -15.37
N ALA A 69 20.22 -4.33 -15.52
CA ALA A 69 20.08 -5.41 -14.54
C ALA A 69 20.63 -5.00 -13.17
N ALA A 70 21.81 -4.36 -13.14
CA ALA A 70 22.39 -3.85 -11.90
C ALA A 70 21.50 -2.78 -11.26
N ALA A 71 20.98 -1.84 -12.05
CA ALA A 71 20.07 -0.80 -11.55
C ALA A 71 18.77 -1.39 -10.96
N VAL A 72 18.15 -2.34 -11.65
CA VAL A 72 16.94 -3.05 -11.19
C VAL A 72 17.22 -3.81 -9.90
N ASN A 73 18.31 -4.57 -9.84
CA ASN A 73 18.69 -5.35 -8.66
C ASN A 73 19.00 -4.44 -7.46
N SER A 74 19.71 -3.33 -7.69
CA SER A 74 19.94 -2.32 -6.68
C SER A 74 18.62 -1.70 -6.22
N PHE A 75 17.70 -1.35 -7.10
CA PHE A 75 16.42 -0.74 -6.72
C PHE A 75 15.52 -1.69 -5.92
N GLU A 76 15.44 -2.97 -6.32
CA GLU A 76 14.69 -3.99 -5.59
C GLU A 76 15.23 -4.22 -4.18
N HIS A 77 16.56 -4.38 -4.05
CA HIS A 77 17.19 -4.71 -2.78
C HIS A 77 17.39 -3.49 -1.87
N SER A 78 17.87 -2.36 -2.41
CA SER A 78 18.12 -1.13 -1.62
C SER A 78 16.86 -0.32 -1.36
N GLY A 79 15.90 -0.33 -2.29
CA GLY A 79 14.61 0.34 -2.11
C GLY A 79 13.67 -0.39 -1.14
N GLN A 80 14.06 -1.59 -0.71
CA GLN A 80 13.30 -2.45 0.19
C GLN A 80 11.82 -2.53 -0.22
N VAL A 81 11.58 -2.63 -1.53
CA VAL A 81 10.24 -2.46 -2.13
C VAL A 81 9.27 -3.50 -1.58
N GLY A 82 9.76 -4.71 -1.27
CA GLY A 82 9.00 -5.73 -0.55
C GLY A 82 8.51 -5.29 0.83
N MET A 83 9.30 -4.53 1.60
CA MET A 83 8.89 -4.00 2.91
C MET A 83 7.86 -2.89 2.77
N VAL A 84 7.92 -2.08 1.71
CA VAL A 84 6.90 -1.06 1.41
C VAL A 84 5.56 -1.71 1.03
N VAL A 85 5.59 -2.80 0.26
CA VAL A 85 4.39 -3.61 -0.01
C VAL A 85 3.76 -4.11 1.29
N GLU A 86 4.59 -4.64 2.19
CA GLU A 86 4.12 -5.15 3.48
C GLU A 86 3.60 -4.01 4.38
N MET A 87 4.21 -2.82 4.33
CA MET A 87 3.71 -1.64 5.02
C MET A 87 2.29 -1.28 4.59
N TYR A 88 2.02 -1.23 3.28
CA TYR A 88 0.68 -0.93 2.77
C TYR A 88 -0.34 -2.02 3.13
N ARG A 89 0.05 -3.31 3.05
CA ARG A 89 -0.80 -4.42 3.50
C ARG A 89 -1.09 -4.36 4.99
N ASN A 90 -0.09 -4.01 5.80
CA ASN A 90 -0.23 -3.85 7.25
C ASN A 90 -1.14 -2.68 7.61
N CYS A 91 -1.06 -1.56 6.89
CA CYS A 91 -1.99 -0.43 7.06
C CYS A 91 -3.43 -0.84 6.77
N ALA A 92 -3.67 -1.54 5.65
CA ALA A 92 -5.00 -2.05 5.33
C ALA A 92 -5.51 -3.02 6.41
N GLY A 93 -4.67 -3.95 6.87
CA GLY A 93 -5.01 -4.87 7.95
C GLY A 93 -5.32 -4.16 9.27
N PHE A 94 -4.59 -3.09 9.60
CA PHE A 94 -4.87 -2.26 10.77
C PHE A 94 -6.26 -1.63 10.70
N PHE A 95 -6.64 -1.05 9.57
CA PHE A 95 -7.96 -0.43 9.41
C PHE A 95 -9.10 -1.45 9.47
N ARG A 96 -8.89 -2.62 8.86
CA ARG A 96 -9.85 -3.72 8.94
C ARG A 96 -10.07 -4.22 10.36
N LEU A 97 -8.99 -4.40 11.14
CA LEU A 97 -9.10 -4.78 12.56
C LEU A 97 -9.78 -3.68 13.39
N LEU A 98 -9.54 -2.41 13.06
CA LEU A 98 -10.18 -1.30 13.74
C LEU A 98 -11.69 -1.24 13.45
N GLU A 99 -12.07 -1.48 12.20
CA GLU A 99 -13.46 -1.65 11.77
C GLU A 99 -14.15 -2.82 12.48
N GLU A 100 -13.54 -4.01 12.46
CA GLU A 100 -14.10 -5.21 13.09
C GLU A 100 -14.30 -4.97 14.60
N SER A 101 -13.36 -4.25 15.23
CA SER A 101 -13.49 -3.82 16.62
C SER A 101 -14.64 -2.84 16.85
N ILE A 102 -14.94 -1.94 15.90
CA ILE A 102 -16.08 -1.02 16.01
C ILE A 102 -17.40 -1.74 15.78
N GLU A 103 -17.48 -2.62 14.79
CA GLU A 103 -18.69 -3.40 14.50
C GLU A 103 -19.03 -4.33 15.65
N SER A 104 -18.05 -5.07 16.18
CA SER A 104 -18.20 -5.93 17.35
C SER A 104 -18.76 -5.17 18.55
N MET A 105 -18.22 -3.98 18.83
CA MET A 105 -18.70 -3.11 19.92
C MET A 105 -20.13 -2.59 19.70
N LEU A 106 -20.54 -2.37 18.44
CA LEU A 106 -21.90 -1.91 18.12
C LEU A 106 -22.93 -3.04 18.18
N GLU A 107 -22.50 -4.29 17.97
CA GLU A 107 -23.34 -5.49 18.03
C GLU A 107 -23.40 -6.12 19.42
N GLU A 108 -22.47 -5.77 20.32
CA GLU A 108 -22.41 -6.27 21.69
C GLU A 108 -23.75 -6.03 22.43
N ARG A 109 -24.38 -7.13 22.85
CA ARG A 109 -25.69 -7.14 23.52
C ARG A 109 -25.53 -7.12 25.04
N ASP A 110 -24.42 -7.66 25.54
CA ASP A 110 -24.17 -7.80 26.96
C ASP A 110 -23.76 -6.46 27.57
N VAL A 111 -24.52 -6.00 28.58
CA VAL A 111 -24.34 -4.66 29.15
C VAL A 111 -23.08 -4.60 30.02
N GLU A 112 -22.69 -5.70 30.66
CA GLU A 112 -21.50 -5.77 31.52
C GLU A 112 -20.20 -5.79 30.69
N SER A 113 -20.25 -6.36 29.48
CA SER A 113 -19.12 -6.41 28.55
C SER A 113 -18.98 -5.15 27.66
N ARG A 114 -19.96 -4.23 27.69
CA ARG A 114 -19.92 -2.99 26.89
C ARG A 114 -18.90 -1.99 27.43
N GLU A 115 -17.90 -1.69 26.60
CA GLU A 115 -17.00 -0.54 26.81
C GLU A 115 -17.82 0.78 26.85
N ASN A 116 -17.40 1.71 27.71
CA ASN A 116 -18.01 3.04 27.78
C ASN A 116 -17.88 3.76 26.43
N GLY A 117 -19.00 4.26 25.89
CA GLY A 117 -19.04 4.89 24.56
C GLY A 117 -18.09 6.07 24.38
N GLU A 118 -17.89 6.90 25.41
CA GLU A 118 -16.94 8.04 25.31
C GLU A 118 -15.48 7.58 25.34
N LEU A 119 -15.15 6.57 26.16
CA LEU A 119 -13.82 5.97 26.18
C LEU A 119 -13.51 5.27 24.86
N PHE A 120 -14.50 4.59 24.29
CA PHE A 120 -14.41 3.93 23.00
C PHE A 120 -14.20 4.93 21.86
N GLU A 121 -14.99 6.00 21.79
CA GLU A 121 -14.80 7.06 20.81
C GLU A 121 -13.39 7.68 20.90
N LYS A 122 -12.89 7.91 22.12
CA LYS A 122 -11.56 8.45 22.35
C LYS A 122 -10.45 7.48 21.93
N LYS A 123 -10.62 6.18 22.18
CA LYS A 123 -9.72 5.11 21.74
C LYS A 123 -9.64 5.02 20.23
N VAL A 124 -10.77 5.09 19.53
CA VAL A 124 -10.81 5.11 18.05
C VAL A 124 -10.17 6.39 17.51
N ALA A 125 -10.49 7.56 18.09
CA ALA A 125 -9.89 8.83 17.68
C ALA A 125 -8.36 8.78 17.79
N MET A 126 -7.84 8.25 18.90
CA MET A 126 -6.40 8.07 19.13
C MET A 126 -5.78 7.10 18.11
N LYS A 127 -6.42 5.96 17.84
CA LYS A 127 -5.96 5.00 16.82
C LYS A 127 -5.97 5.57 15.40
N LEU A 128 -6.75 6.62 15.14
CA LEU A 128 -6.77 7.33 13.86
C LEU A 128 -5.90 8.61 13.86
N GLY A 129 -5.23 8.93 14.97
CA GLY A 129 -4.44 10.16 15.10
C GLY A 129 -5.28 11.44 15.03
N ARG A 130 -6.57 11.36 15.40
CA ARG A 130 -7.50 12.49 15.39
C ARG A 130 -7.90 12.90 16.81
N SER A 131 -8.29 14.16 16.97
CA SER A 131 -9.03 14.57 18.16
C SER A 131 -10.47 14.04 18.11
N LEU A 132 -11.14 13.97 19.27
CA LEU A 132 -12.54 13.53 19.36
C LEU A 132 -13.48 14.42 18.52
N SER A 133 -13.24 15.73 18.51
CA SER A 133 -14.00 16.67 17.70
C SER A 133 -13.81 16.46 16.20
N GLN A 134 -12.57 16.18 15.77
CA GLN A 134 -12.27 15.84 14.37
C GLN A 134 -12.89 14.52 13.94
N LEU A 135 -12.95 13.53 14.82
CA LEU A 135 -13.61 12.25 14.54
C LEU A 135 -15.13 12.45 14.34
N ARG A 136 -15.77 13.21 15.23
CA ARG A 136 -17.20 13.54 15.11
C ARG A 136 -17.51 14.38 13.88
N ASP A 137 -16.61 15.29 13.51
CA ASP A 137 -16.73 16.08 12.29
C ASP A 137 -16.66 15.22 11.03
N LEU A 138 -15.69 14.30 10.98
CA LEU A 138 -15.55 13.33 9.89
C LEU A 138 -16.81 12.47 9.76
N ALA A 139 -17.38 11.98 10.87
CA ALA A 139 -18.64 11.24 10.83
C ALA A 139 -19.79 12.06 10.23
N ARG A 140 -19.92 13.35 10.58
CA ARG A 140 -20.96 14.23 10.01
C ARG A 140 -20.76 14.48 8.53
N LYS A 141 -19.53 14.74 8.09
CA LYS A 141 -19.19 14.89 6.67
C LYS A 141 -19.46 13.62 5.88
N SER A 142 -19.16 12.46 6.47
CA SER A 142 -19.44 11.15 5.88
C SER A 142 -20.92 10.97 5.61
N ILE A 143 -21.76 11.18 6.64
CA ILE A 143 -23.22 11.10 6.52
C ILE A 143 -23.74 12.09 5.46
N TYR A 144 -23.25 13.33 5.48
CA TYR A 144 -23.66 14.34 4.51
C TYR A 144 -23.30 13.96 3.07
N SER A 145 -22.12 13.36 2.87
CA SER A 145 -21.64 12.93 1.55
C SER A 145 -22.46 11.75 1.02
N ASP A 146 -22.84 10.81 1.89
CA ASP A 146 -23.70 9.68 1.55
C ASP A 146 -25.10 10.15 1.13
N ILE A 147 -25.69 11.12 1.86
CA ILE A 147 -26.98 11.75 1.49
C ILE A 147 -26.91 12.48 0.15
N LYS A 148 -25.79 13.17 -0.12
CA LYS A 148 -25.60 13.96 -1.35
C LYS A 148 -25.18 13.08 -2.54
N GLY A 149 -24.86 11.81 -2.32
CA GLY A 149 -24.32 10.90 -3.34
C GLY A 149 -22.93 11.29 -3.82
N THR A 150 -22.15 12.01 -3.01
CA THR A 150 -20.78 12.44 -3.32
C THR A 150 -19.77 11.54 -2.62
N GLU A 151 -18.63 11.25 -3.24
CA GLU A 151 -17.56 10.50 -2.58
C GLU A 151 -16.91 11.32 -1.46
N ILE A 152 -16.57 10.64 -0.36
CA ILE A 152 -15.80 11.23 0.74
C ILE A 152 -14.33 11.17 0.34
N ASP A 153 -13.71 12.34 0.15
CA ASP A 153 -12.29 12.40 -0.18
C ASP A 153 -11.36 12.35 1.05
N GLU A 154 -11.89 12.67 2.24
CA GLU A 154 -11.10 12.72 3.47
C GLU A 154 -10.83 11.32 4.04
N PHE A 155 -9.55 10.95 4.23
CA PHE A 155 -9.14 9.73 4.92
C PHE A 155 -9.58 9.72 6.39
N GLY A 156 -9.93 8.54 6.90
CA GLY A 156 -10.23 8.34 8.31
C GLY A 156 -9.00 8.54 9.18
N SER A 157 -7.86 8.02 8.76
CA SER A 157 -6.59 8.19 9.46
C SER A 157 -5.94 9.56 9.22
N ARG A 158 -5.16 10.02 10.19
CA ARG A 158 -4.15 11.08 10.06
C ARG A 158 -2.74 10.62 10.43
N LEU A 159 -2.57 9.34 10.75
CA LEU A 159 -1.28 8.80 11.21
C LEU A 159 -0.32 8.45 10.09
N PHE A 160 -0.84 8.13 8.90
CA PHE A 160 -0.10 7.63 7.75
C PHE A 160 -0.50 8.43 6.51
#